data_AF-A0A841PSG1-F1
#
_entry.id   AF-A0A841PSG1-F1
#
_cell.length_a   1.000
_cell.length_b   1.000
_cell.length_c   1.000
_cell.angle_alpha   90.00
_cell.angle_beta   90.00
_cell.angle_gamma   90.00
#
_symmetry.space_group_name_H-M   'P 1'
#
loop_
_entity.id
_entity.type
_entity.pdbx_description
1 polymer ?
#
loop_
_entity_poly.entity_id
_entity_poly.type
_entity_poly.pdbx_seq_one_letter_code
_entity_poly.pdbx_strand_id
1 'polypeptide(L)'
;MELQRRADGSATATLLLPFGILLDAGITPQIDDQPPLSQQRFRTCLPTGCIAVFSIDPPTLAKMRRGSVLKLNVTTDAETQLTFPVSLGGLTSALDRMAALNAR
;
A
#
# COMPACT_ATOMS: atom_id res chain seq x y z
N MET A 1 -6.47 2.10 2.84
CA MET A 1 -5.97 1.73 1.50
C MET A 1 -7.13 1.14 0.71
N GLU A 2 -7.19 1.36 -0.60
CA GLU A 2 -8.08 0.63 -1.50
C GLU A 2 -7.26 -0.36 -2.32
N LEU A 3 -7.80 -1.55 -2.58
CA LEU A 3 -7.13 -2.60 -3.33
C LEU A 3 -8.03 -3.13 -4.44
N GLN A 4 -7.50 -3.17 -5.67
CA GLN A 4 -8.20 -3.68 -6.85
C GLN A 4 -7.41 -4.84 -7.43
N ARG A 5 -8.03 -6.01 -7.56
CA ARG A 5 -7.38 -7.17 -8.18
C ARG A 5 -7.50 -7.15 -9.70
N ARG A 6 -6.43 -7.61 -10.35
CA ARG A 6 -6.35 -7.85 -11.79
C ARG A 6 -6.55 -9.32 -12.12
N ALA A 7 -6.88 -9.60 -13.37
CA ALA A 7 -7.07 -10.95 -13.89
C ALA A 7 -5.79 -11.79 -13.89
N ASP A 8 -4.62 -11.14 -13.99
CA ASP A 8 -3.29 -11.77 -13.95
C ASP A 8 -2.83 -12.18 -12.54
N GLY A 9 -3.69 -12.01 -11.52
CA GLY A 9 -3.38 -12.33 -10.12
C GLY A 9 -2.62 -11.22 -9.37
N SER A 10 -2.22 -10.14 -10.06
CA SER A 10 -1.69 -8.94 -9.41
C SER A 10 -2.81 -8.08 -8.81
N ALA A 11 -2.43 -7.04 -8.06
CA ALA A 11 -3.36 -6.03 -7.58
C ALA A 11 -2.78 -4.63 -7.80
N THR A 12 -3.63 -3.60 -7.85
CA THR A 12 -3.21 -2.22 -7.61
C THR A 12 -3.76 -1.75 -6.29
N ALA A 13 -2.87 -1.14 -5.50
CA ALA A 13 -3.24 -0.43 -4.29
C ALA A 13 -3.27 1.07 -4.55
N THR A 14 -4.29 1.71 -4.00
CA THR A 14 -4.40 3.17 -3.89
C THR A 14 -4.28 3.55 -2.42
N LEU A 15 -3.31 4.40 -2.11
CA LEU A 15 -3.09 4.97 -0.79
C LEU A 15 -3.43 6.45 -0.81
N LEU A 16 -4.10 6.89 0.25
CA LEU A 16 -4.27 8.30 0.58
C LEU A 16 -3.44 8.59 1.84
N LEU A 17 -2.49 9.50 1.71
CA LEU A 17 -1.60 9.92 2.80
C LEU A 17 -1.88 11.38 3.15
N PRO A 18 -1.62 11.80 4.40
CA PRO A 18 -1.77 13.17 4.83
C PRO A 18 -0.76 14.11 4.15
N PHE A 19 -0.97 15.42 4.33
CA PHE A 19 0.00 16.45 3.94
C PHE A 19 1.17 16.55 4.94
N GLY A 20 2.17 17.38 4.63
CA GLY A 20 3.37 17.54 5.45
C GLY A 20 4.46 16.49 5.18
N ILE A 21 4.39 15.83 4.01
CA ILE A 21 5.34 14.80 3.58
C ILE A 21 6.08 15.22 2.32
N LEU A 22 7.36 14.87 2.25
CA LEU A 22 8.24 15.19 1.14
C LEU A 22 7.94 14.26 -0.03
N LEU A 23 7.23 14.78 -1.04
CA LEU A 23 6.72 13.98 -2.16
C LEU A 23 7.82 13.33 -3.01
N ASP A 24 8.97 13.99 -3.17
CA ASP A 24 10.07 13.48 -3.99
C ASP A 24 10.75 12.25 -3.37
N ALA A 25 10.84 12.21 -2.03
CA ALA A 25 11.31 11.03 -1.29
C ALA A 25 10.36 9.83 -1.40
N GLY A 26 9.10 10.05 -1.78
CA GLY A 26 8.12 9.00 -2.00
C GLY A 26 7.73 8.24 -0.72
N ILE A 27 7.28 7.01 -0.91
CA ILE A 27 6.80 6.11 0.15
C ILE A 27 7.54 4.79 0.01
N THR A 28 8.09 4.28 1.09
CA THR A 28 8.74 2.97 1.11
C THR A 28 7.88 2.00 1.92
N PRO A 29 7.08 1.13 1.26
CA PRO A 29 6.24 0.18 1.95
C PRO A 29 7.06 -0.96 2.55
N GLN A 30 6.63 -1.48 3.68
CA GLN A 30 7.27 -2.61 4.36
C GLN A 30 6.19 -3.47 5.02
N ILE A 31 6.31 -4.79 4.89
CA ILE A 31 5.36 -5.73 5.50
C ILE A 31 5.99 -6.26 6.79
N ASP A 32 5.36 -5.97 7.92
CA ASP A 32 5.87 -6.29 9.25
C ASP A 32 7.33 -5.81 9.43
N ASP A 33 8.26 -6.73 9.69
CA ASP A 33 9.70 -6.48 9.81
C ASP A 33 10.51 -7.07 8.65
N GLN A 34 9.85 -7.42 7.53
CA GLN A 34 10.52 -7.89 6.33
C GLN A 34 11.34 -6.77 5.67
N PRO A 35 12.26 -7.10 4.75
CA PRO A 35 12.94 -6.09 3.95
C PRO A 35 11.97 -5.12 3.27
N PRO A 36 12.27 -3.81 3.22
CA PRO A 36 11.43 -2.83 2.54
C PRO A 36 11.20 -3.18 1.06
N LEU A 37 10.01 -2.87 0.58
CA LEU A 37 9.67 -2.95 -0.83
C LEU A 37 10.24 -1.74 -1.58
N SER A 38 10.13 -1.77 -2.92
CA SER A 38 10.57 -0.64 -3.74
C SER A 38 9.82 0.64 -3.37
N GLN A 39 10.55 1.76 -3.40
CA GLN A 39 9.99 3.08 -3.19
C GLN A 39 8.91 3.37 -4.25
N GLN A 40 7.77 3.85 -3.78
CA GLN A 40 6.62 4.26 -4.57
C GLN A 40 6.53 5.77 -4.63
N ARG A 41 6.11 6.30 -5.78
CA ARG A 41 5.95 7.75 -5.99
C ARG A 41 4.51 8.17 -5.78
N PHE A 42 4.32 9.41 -5.35
CA PHE A 42 3.01 10.04 -5.35
C PHE A 42 2.57 10.31 -6.79
N ARG A 43 1.29 10.08 -7.06
CA ARG A 43 0.67 10.36 -8.36
C ARG A 43 0.14 11.79 -8.42
N THR A 44 -0.53 12.24 -7.38
CA THR A 44 -1.14 13.57 -7.29
C THR A 44 -1.54 13.88 -5.85
N CYS A 45 -1.95 15.12 -5.56
CA CYS A 45 -2.58 15.49 -4.30
C CYS A 45 -3.93 16.15 -4.57
N LEU A 46 -4.92 15.80 -3.74
CA LEU A 46 -6.27 16.36 -3.72
C LEU A 46 -6.51 17.01 -2.35
N PRO A 47 -7.59 17.77 -2.13
CA PRO A 47 -7.85 18.42 -0.84
C PRO A 47 -7.86 17.49 0.37
N THR A 48 -8.12 16.20 0.17
CA THR A 48 -8.13 15.18 1.23
C THR A 48 -6.77 14.55 1.53
N GLY A 49 -5.74 14.82 0.72
CA GLY A 49 -4.40 14.28 0.90
C GLY A 49 -3.69 13.94 -0.41
N CYS A 50 -2.53 13.30 -0.29
CA CYS A 50 -1.71 12.88 -1.42
C CYS A 50 -1.93 11.40 -1.75
N ILE A 51 -2.10 11.12 -3.04
CA ILE A 51 -2.45 9.81 -3.56
C ILE A 51 -1.21 9.14 -4.13
N ALA A 52 -0.94 7.91 -3.70
CA ALA A 52 0.02 7.01 -4.33
C ALA A 52 -0.71 5.78 -4.88
N VAL A 53 -0.32 5.37 -6.08
CA VAL A 53 -0.89 4.21 -6.77
C VAL A 53 0.25 3.31 -7.17
N PHE A 54 0.24 2.05 -6.73
CA PHE A 54 1.28 1.10 -7.09
C PHE A 54 0.75 -0.29 -7.35
N SER A 55 1.46 -0.99 -8.23
CA SER A 55 1.20 -2.39 -8.56
C SER A 55 1.82 -3.29 -7.50
N ILE A 56 1.04 -4.29 -7.08
CA ILE A 56 1.43 -5.33 -6.16
C ILE A 56 1.46 -6.62 -6.95
N ASP A 57 2.65 -7.20 -7.08
CA ASP A 57 2.82 -8.48 -7.75
C ASP A 57 2.27 -9.64 -6.90
N PRO A 58 1.99 -10.81 -7.51
CA PRO A 58 1.45 -11.96 -6.77
C PRO A 58 2.31 -12.39 -5.57
N PRO A 59 3.67 -12.41 -5.65
CA PRO A 59 4.51 -12.71 -4.48
C PRO A 59 4.34 -11.73 -3.32
N THR A 60 4.27 -10.42 -3.60
CA THR A 60 4.05 -9.41 -2.56
C THR A 60 2.65 -9.51 -1.98
N LEU A 61 1.63 -9.76 -2.81
CA LEU A 61 0.27 -9.97 -2.32
C LEU A 61 0.19 -11.19 -1.39
N ALA A 62 0.92 -12.27 -1.70
CA ALA A 62 1.03 -13.45 -0.85
C ALA A 62 1.77 -13.17 0.48
N LYS A 63 2.72 -12.23 0.51
CA LYS A 63 3.32 -11.73 1.75
C LYS A 63 2.31 -10.92 2.56
N MET A 64 1.57 -10.01 1.92
CA MET A 64 0.54 -9.20 2.59
C MET A 64 -0.59 -10.05 3.21
N ARG A 65 -0.98 -11.15 2.56
CA ARG A 65 -1.97 -12.10 3.11
C ARG A 65 -1.51 -12.79 4.41
N ARG A 66 -0.20 -12.97 4.59
CA ARG A 66 0.39 -13.62 5.77
C ARG A 66 0.87 -12.61 6.81
N GLY A 67 1.06 -11.36 6.41
CA GLY A 67 1.52 -10.29 7.28
C GLY A 67 0.40 -9.69 8.13
N SER A 68 0.80 -8.91 9.12
CA SER A 68 -0.13 -8.27 10.06
C SER A 68 -0.28 -6.78 9.81
N VAL A 69 0.81 -6.10 9.43
CA VAL A 69 0.84 -4.65 9.22
C VAL A 69 1.64 -4.30 7.97
N LEU A 70 1.07 -3.46 7.11
CA LEU A 70 1.79 -2.74 6.07
C LEU A 70 2.24 -1.39 6.63
N LYS A 71 3.53 -1.24 6.88
CA LYS A 71 4.17 0.01 7.28
C LYS A 71 4.45 0.85 6.03
N LEU A 72 4.02 2.11 6.05
CA LEU A 72 4.31 3.09 5.00
C LEU A 72 5.31 4.08 5.55
N ASN A 73 6.58 3.93 5.17
CA ASN A 73 7.65 4.82 5.63
C ASN A 73 7.75 6.01 4.68
N VAL A 74 7.78 7.22 5.23
CA VAL A 74 7.88 8.47 4.49
C VAL A 74 8.83 9.43 5.20
N THR A 75 9.31 10.42 4.44
CA THR A 75 10.02 11.57 5.00
C THR A 75 9.08 12.76 5.05
N THR A 76 9.06 13.48 6.18
CA THR A 76 8.27 14.70 6.36
C THR A 76 8.94 15.91 5.71
N ASP A 77 8.22 17.03 5.60
CA ASP A 77 8.80 18.31 5.17
C ASP A 77 9.90 18.85 6.10
N ALA A 78 9.86 18.48 7.38
CA ALA A 78 10.89 18.73 8.38
C ALA A 78 12.07 17.72 8.32
N GLU A 79 12.20 16.97 7.23
CA GLU A 79 13.26 15.96 7.00
C GLU A 79 13.34 14.86 8.08
N THR A 80 12.22 14.57 8.76
CA THR A 80 12.14 13.47 9.74
C THR A 80 11.45 12.24 9.15
N GLN A 81 11.81 11.05 9.65
CA GLN A 81 11.17 9.80 9.24
C GLN A 81 9.87 9.56 10.01
N LEU A 82 8.81 9.19 9.29
CA LEU A 82 7.51 8.85 9.86
C LEU A 82 6.99 7.55 9.25
N THR A 83 6.39 6.70 10.08
CA THR A 83 5.81 5.43 9.65
C THR A 83 4.31 5.41 9.90
N PHE A 84 3.52 5.20 8.86
CA PHE A 84 2.08 4.98 8.98
C PHE A 84 1.76 3.48 8.93
N PRO A 85 1.21 2.89 10.01
CA PRO A 85 0.81 1.50 10.01
C PRO A 85 -0.57 1.33 9.37
N VAL A 86 -0.70 0.35 8.47
CA VAL A 86 -1.98 -0.10 7.93
C VAL A 86 -2.19 -1.55 8.29
N SER A 87 -3.26 -1.85 9.02
CA SER A 87 -3.60 -3.24 9.39
C SER A 87 -3.89 -4.07 8.14
N LEU A 88 -3.33 -5.28 8.11
CA LEU A 88 -3.62 -6.32 7.11
C LEU A 88 -4.64 -7.35 7.66
N GLY A 89 -5.14 -7.14 8.88
CA GLY A 89 -6.20 -7.96 9.46
C GLY A 89 -7.43 -8.01 8.56
N GLY A 90 -7.88 -9.23 8.24
CA GLY A 90 -9.03 -9.45 7.36
C GLY A 90 -8.74 -9.34 5.87
N LEU A 91 -7.53 -8.95 5.44
CA LEU A 91 -7.18 -8.80 4.04
C LEU A 91 -7.34 -10.12 3.26
N THR A 92 -6.92 -11.24 3.84
CA THR A 92 -7.05 -12.57 3.22
C THR A 92 -8.51 -12.91 2.94
N SER A 93 -9.39 -12.77 3.93
CA SER A 93 -10.84 -13.03 3.76
C SER A 93 -11.48 -12.10 2.72
N ALA A 94 -11.12 -10.82 2.73
CA ALA A 94 -11.63 -9.85 1.76
C ALA A 94 -11.18 -10.19 0.33
N LEU A 95 -9.90 -10.52 0.15
CA LEU A 95 -9.35 -10.97 -1.11
C LEU A 95 -10.03 -12.25 -1.58
N ASP A 96 -10.26 -13.25 -0.73
CA ASP A 96 -10.91 -14.49 -1.15
C ASP A 96 -12.36 -14.23 -1.58
N ARG A 97 -13.06 -13.36 -0.87
CA ARG A 97 -14.40 -12.91 -1.24
C ARG A 97 -14.45 -12.21 -2.59
N MET A 98 -13.49 -11.33 -2.88
CA MET A 98 -13.39 -10.65 -4.19
C MET A 98 -13.18 -11.64 -5.34
N ALA A 99 -12.52 -12.78 -5.11
CA ALA A 99 -12.26 -13.77 -6.16
C ALA A 99 -13.56 -14.47 -6.50
N ALA A 100 -14.30 -14.88 -5.47
CA ALA A 100 -15.61 -15.48 -5.62
C ALA A 100 -16.64 -14.54 -6.28
N LEU A 101 -16.50 -13.22 -6.14
CA LEU A 101 -17.34 -12.23 -6.82
C LEU A 101 -17.02 -12.10 -8.32
N ASN A 102 -15.73 -12.10 -8.67
CA ASN A 102 -15.27 -11.91 -10.04
C ASN A 102 -15.29 -13.20 -10.89
N ALA A 103 -15.55 -14.35 -10.27
CA ALA A 103 -15.68 -15.64 -10.95
C ALA A 103 -17.11 -15.92 -11.45
N ARG A 104 -18.04 -14.96 -11.27
CA ARG A 104 -19.39 -14.97 -11.84
C ARG A 104 -19.45 -14.02 -13.02
#